data_AF-A0AAE9A0Q6-F1
#
_entry.id   AF-A0AAE9A0Q6-F1
#
_cell.length_a   1.000
_cell.length_b   1.000
_cell.length_c   1.000
_cell.angle_alpha   90.00
_cell.angle_beta   90.00
_cell.angle_gamma   90.00
#
_symmetry.space_group_name_H-M   'P 1'
#
loop_
_entity.id
_entity.type
_entity.pdbx_description
1 polymer ?
#
loop_
_entity_poly.entity_id
_entity_poly.type
_entity_poly.pdbx_seq_one_letter_code
_entity_poly.pdbx_strand_id
1 'polypeptide(L)'
;MRKGKENLNMECGGNEKFYWGVSPKCEEQRVLVTLGIGKDSKAIRLMNKKFKQLNSYGTSAYGFKHEDYDHFYNYAIGINDTGLQTVYDNNGEIMELKDVSVSSFFKNIIKQNIIDMLWINIDGGEFEYWSYFSKKGQFERLGIIVCQFNLEVERNDGNTFSKLISNLLESETYIFLRSEIKENPKQLYAYFLNIKHPYCIRKYLR
;
A
#
# COMPACT_ATOMS: atom_id res chain seq x y z
N MET A 1 -49.05 7.25 -21.26
CA MET A 1 -48.08 8.23 -20.73
C MET A 1 -46.83 7.49 -20.28
N ARG A 2 -45.65 7.90 -20.76
CA ARG A 2 -44.36 7.22 -20.54
C ARG A 2 -43.76 7.56 -19.18
N LYS A 3 -43.13 6.53 -18.60
CA LYS A 3 -42.28 6.46 -17.40
C LYS A 3 -41.47 7.73 -17.10
N GLY A 4 -41.58 8.25 -15.87
CA GLY A 4 -40.51 9.02 -15.24
C GLY A 4 -39.51 8.06 -14.59
N LYS A 5 -38.34 7.88 -15.22
CA LYS A 5 -37.18 7.29 -14.54
C LYS A 5 -36.57 8.41 -13.69
N GLU A 6 -36.54 8.23 -12.39
CA GLU A 6 -35.64 8.99 -11.52
C GLU A 6 -34.20 8.64 -11.91
N ASN A 7 -33.48 9.63 -12.43
CA ASN A 7 -32.04 9.54 -12.61
C ASN A 7 -31.41 9.59 -11.21
N LEU A 8 -31.15 8.42 -10.63
CA LEU A 8 -30.11 8.23 -9.63
C LEU A 8 -28.76 8.42 -10.33
N ASN A 9 -28.40 9.67 -10.60
CA ASN A 9 -27.02 10.06 -10.80
C ASN A 9 -26.34 9.99 -9.43
N MET A 10 -25.89 8.79 -9.07
CA MET A 10 -24.86 8.63 -8.05
C MET A 10 -23.58 9.18 -8.67
N GLU A 11 -23.25 10.44 -8.35
CA GLU A 11 -21.94 11.00 -8.64
C GLU A 11 -20.89 10.18 -7.87
N CYS A 12 -20.32 9.16 -8.50
CA CYS A 12 -19.10 8.48 -8.05
C CYS A 12 -17.91 9.42 -8.24
N GLY A 13 -17.87 10.52 -7.49
CA GLY A 13 -16.87 11.59 -7.63
C GLY A 13 -16.25 11.93 -6.27
N GLY A 14 -15.70 10.94 -5.59
CA GLY A 14 -14.90 11.14 -4.39
C GLY A 14 -13.46 10.68 -4.60
N ASN A 15 -12.49 11.57 -4.37
CA ASN A 15 -11.06 11.28 -4.29
C ASN A 15 -10.69 10.39 -3.07
N GLU A 16 -11.65 9.70 -2.44
CA GLU A 16 -11.40 8.89 -1.24
C GLU A 16 -10.62 7.62 -1.58
N LYS A 17 -9.39 7.44 -1.07
CA LYS A 17 -8.65 6.18 -1.29
C LYS A 17 -9.32 5.04 -0.52
N PHE A 18 -9.46 3.88 -1.16
CA PHE A 18 -10.02 2.68 -0.55
C PHE A 18 -8.94 1.62 -0.39
N TYR A 19 -8.95 0.95 0.77
CA TYR A 19 -8.09 -0.21 1.03
C TYR A 19 -8.97 -1.41 1.32
N TRP A 20 -8.69 -2.52 0.64
CA TRP A 20 -9.36 -3.79 0.90
C TRP A 20 -8.48 -4.68 1.78
N GLY A 21 -9.13 -5.58 2.51
CA GLY A 21 -8.43 -6.49 3.40
C GLY A 21 -9.35 -7.57 3.93
N VAL A 22 -8.78 -8.76 4.16
CA VAL A 22 -9.45 -9.82 4.89
C VAL A 22 -9.18 -9.60 6.37
N SER A 23 -10.25 -9.63 7.17
CA SER A 23 -10.09 -9.55 8.61
C SER A 23 -9.56 -10.89 9.14
N PRO A 24 -8.60 -10.85 10.06
CA PRO A 24 -8.02 -12.05 10.66
C PRO A 24 -9.03 -12.79 11.54
N LYS A 25 -8.81 -14.09 11.71
CA LYS A 25 -9.73 -14.98 12.44
C LYS A 25 -9.68 -14.79 13.96
N CYS A 26 -8.49 -14.53 14.49
CA CYS A 26 -8.25 -14.38 15.93
C CYS A 26 -7.74 -12.97 16.26
N GLU A 27 -7.84 -12.55 17.52
CA GLU A 27 -7.23 -11.31 17.99
C GLU A 27 -5.73 -11.52 18.25
N GLU A 28 -4.89 -11.06 17.32
CA GLU A 28 -3.42 -11.22 17.36
C GLU A 28 -2.74 -9.90 16.96
N GLN A 29 -1.47 -9.71 17.33
CA GLN A 29 -0.68 -8.55 16.91
C GLN A 29 -0.58 -8.44 15.39
N ARG A 30 -0.56 -7.21 14.89
CA ARG A 30 -0.54 -6.90 13.45
C ARG A 30 0.44 -5.81 13.10
N VAL A 31 1.07 -5.97 11.96
CA VAL A 31 1.92 -4.92 11.37
C VAL A 31 1.25 -4.36 10.13
N LEU A 32 0.92 -3.07 10.15
CA LEU A 32 0.46 -2.33 8.98
C LEU A 32 1.57 -1.40 8.53
N VAL A 33 1.91 -1.43 7.25
CA VAL A 33 2.86 -0.51 6.63
C VAL A 33 2.17 0.23 5.50
N THR A 34 2.30 1.55 5.46
CA THR A 34 1.88 2.39 4.35
C THR A 34 3.08 3.10 3.75
N LEU A 35 3.25 2.96 2.44
CA LEU A 35 4.25 3.70 1.67
C LEU A 35 3.55 4.84 0.92
N GLY A 36 4.09 6.05 1.03
CA GLY A 36 3.69 7.20 0.22
C GLY A 36 2.29 7.75 0.53
N ILE A 37 1.88 7.83 1.80
CA ILE A 37 0.57 8.40 2.13
C ILE A 37 0.52 9.90 1.85
N GLY A 38 -0.57 10.35 1.21
CA GLY A 38 -0.95 11.75 1.12
C GLY A 38 -1.54 12.29 2.43
N LYS A 39 -2.35 13.35 2.35
CA LYS A 39 -2.89 14.02 3.55
C LYS A 39 -3.95 13.24 4.32
N ASP A 40 -4.64 12.28 3.69
CA ASP A 40 -5.77 11.60 4.31
C ASP A 40 -5.31 10.47 5.25
N SER A 41 -5.67 10.57 6.54
CA SER A 41 -5.42 9.56 7.57
C SER A 41 -6.68 8.81 8.03
N LYS A 42 -7.83 9.03 7.40
CA LYS A 42 -9.11 8.44 7.83
C LYS A 42 -9.06 6.93 7.88
N ALA A 43 -8.42 6.28 6.90
CA ALA A 43 -8.29 4.83 6.85
C ALA A 43 -7.50 4.27 8.03
N ILE A 44 -6.34 4.84 8.36
CA ILE A 44 -5.52 4.37 9.50
C ILE A 44 -6.24 4.59 10.83
N ARG A 45 -6.95 5.72 11.00
CA ARG A 45 -7.77 5.96 12.20
C ARG A 45 -8.87 4.91 12.38
N LEU A 46 -9.49 4.46 11.28
CA LEU A 46 -10.47 3.37 11.32
C LEU A 46 -9.81 2.03 11.65
N MET A 47 -8.60 1.78 11.16
CA MET A 47 -7.83 0.56 11.48
C MET A 47 -7.46 0.48 12.96
N ASN A 48 -6.98 1.58 13.55
CA ASN A 48 -6.66 1.65 14.99
C ASN A 48 -7.90 1.42 15.86
N LYS A 49 -9.06 1.94 15.45
CA LYS A 49 -10.34 1.68 16.15
C LYS A 49 -10.78 0.22 16.03
N LYS A 50 -10.55 -0.40 14.89
CA LYS A 50 -10.98 -1.78 14.60
C LYS A 50 -10.08 -2.82 15.26
N PHE A 51 -8.78 -2.58 15.33
CA PHE A 51 -7.78 -3.56 15.77
C PHE A 51 -7.00 -3.04 16.98
N LYS A 52 -7.26 -3.62 18.16
CA LYS A 52 -6.61 -3.22 19.41
C LYS A 52 -5.09 -3.46 19.45
N GLN A 53 -4.60 -4.43 18.68
CA GLN A 53 -3.19 -4.81 18.61
C GLN A 53 -2.64 -4.55 17.20
N LEU A 54 -2.69 -3.29 16.77
CA LEU A 54 -2.11 -2.82 15.52
C LEU A 54 -0.83 -2.04 15.82
N ASN A 55 0.24 -2.38 15.13
CA ASN A 55 1.48 -1.62 15.08
C ASN A 55 1.64 -1.08 13.66
N SER A 56 1.61 0.23 13.52
CA SER A 56 1.44 0.92 12.24
C SER A 56 2.65 1.79 11.88
N TYR A 57 3.11 1.63 10.65
CA TYR A 57 4.22 2.37 10.06
C TYR A 57 3.72 3.13 8.83
N GLY A 58 4.04 4.40 8.71
CA GLY A 58 3.67 5.23 7.56
C GLY A 58 4.83 6.05 7.04
N THR A 59 4.88 6.26 5.72
CA THR A 59 5.79 7.22 5.10
C THR A 59 5.06 8.22 4.21
N SER A 60 5.58 9.43 4.11
CA SER A 60 5.11 10.44 3.15
C SER A 60 6.27 11.24 2.59
N ALA A 61 6.16 11.60 1.31
CA ALA A 61 7.09 12.45 0.59
C ALA A 61 6.74 13.95 0.66
N TYR A 62 5.80 14.36 1.53
CA TYR A 62 5.28 15.74 1.55
C TYR A 62 5.39 16.46 2.91
N GLY A 63 6.20 15.93 3.83
CA GLY A 63 6.50 16.62 5.09
C GLY A 63 5.34 16.68 6.09
N PHE A 64 4.27 15.93 5.89
CA PHE A 64 3.10 15.94 6.78
C PHE A 64 3.39 15.28 8.13
N LYS A 65 2.53 15.55 9.10
CA LYS A 65 2.47 14.78 10.35
C LYS A 65 1.20 13.95 10.33
N HIS A 66 1.34 12.66 10.58
CA HIS A 66 0.20 11.76 10.76
C HIS A 66 0.30 11.08 12.12
N GLU A 67 -0.36 11.67 13.11
CA GLU A 67 -0.38 11.19 14.50
C GLU A 67 -1.19 9.88 14.67
N ASP A 68 -1.99 9.52 13.67
CA ASP A 68 -2.73 8.26 13.66
C ASP A 68 -1.81 7.04 13.43
N TYR A 69 -0.54 7.21 13.08
CA TYR A 69 0.43 6.10 12.99
C TYR A 69 1.25 5.99 14.28
N ASP A 70 1.54 4.77 14.71
CA ASP A 70 2.47 4.51 15.83
C ASP A 70 3.89 4.98 15.48
N HIS A 71 4.25 4.82 14.21
CA HIS A 71 5.54 5.23 13.65
C HIS A 71 5.35 5.92 12.30
N PHE A 72 5.61 7.22 12.23
CA PHE A 72 5.50 7.99 10.98
C PHE A 72 6.82 8.63 10.56
N TYR A 73 7.16 8.52 9.28
CA TYR A 73 8.41 9.04 8.73
C TYR A 73 8.17 9.92 7.51
N ASN A 74 8.72 11.13 7.53
CA ASN A 74 8.80 11.99 6.34
C ASN A 74 9.96 11.55 5.44
N TYR A 75 9.87 10.32 4.93
CA TYR A 75 10.81 9.74 3.99
C TYR A 75 10.11 9.58 2.64
N ALA A 76 10.75 10.10 1.60
CA ALA A 76 10.40 9.70 0.25
C ALA A 76 10.90 8.27 0.05
N ILE A 77 10.03 7.41 -0.47
CA ILE A 77 10.36 6.02 -0.75
C ILE A 77 10.73 5.91 -2.22
N GLY A 78 11.98 5.55 -2.48
CA GLY A 78 12.53 5.42 -3.83
C GLY A 78 13.06 4.01 -4.11
N ILE A 79 13.68 3.88 -5.27
CA ILE A 79 14.36 2.65 -5.71
C ILE A 79 15.73 2.53 -5.01
N ASN A 80 16.44 3.64 -4.81
CA ASN A 80 17.80 3.69 -4.29
C ASN A 80 17.89 4.55 -3.02
N ASP A 81 18.91 4.31 -2.19
CA ASP A 81 19.21 5.18 -1.05
C ASP A 81 20.03 6.40 -1.52
N THR A 82 19.38 7.41 -2.11
CA THR A 82 20.10 8.61 -2.60
C THR A 82 20.46 9.60 -1.49
N GLY A 83 19.88 9.44 -0.30
CA GLY A 83 20.19 10.19 0.90
C GLY A 83 19.20 11.32 1.17
N LEU A 84 19.14 12.32 0.29
CA LEU A 84 18.21 13.45 0.40
C LEU A 84 17.53 13.72 -0.95
N GLN A 85 16.22 13.96 -0.91
CA GLN A 85 15.42 14.40 -2.04
C GLN A 85 14.77 15.75 -1.70
N THR A 86 14.90 16.70 -2.62
CA THR A 86 14.24 17.99 -2.54
C THR A 86 12.80 17.86 -3.04
N VAL A 87 11.84 18.15 -2.18
CA VAL A 87 10.40 18.18 -2.49
C VAL A 87 9.84 19.54 -2.15
N TYR A 88 8.66 19.86 -2.69
CA TYR A 88 7.92 21.05 -2.32
C TYR A 88 6.84 20.68 -1.31
N ASP A 89 6.74 21.45 -0.23
CA ASP A 89 5.63 21.31 0.71
C ASP A 89 4.32 21.88 0.11
N ASN A 90 3.23 21.86 0.89
CA ASN A 90 1.94 22.37 0.44
C ASN A 90 1.92 23.87 0.12
N ASN A 91 2.87 24.63 0.65
CA ASN A 91 2.99 26.07 0.46
C ASN A 91 3.93 26.40 -0.71
N GLY A 92 4.50 25.39 -1.37
CA GLY A 92 5.51 25.56 -2.41
C GLY A 92 6.89 25.88 -1.86
N GLU A 93 7.12 25.67 -0.56
CA GLU A 93 8.43 25.84 0.06
C GLU A 93 9.28 24.59 -0.15
N ILE A 94 10.58 24.80 -0.35
CA ILE A 94 11.54 23.72 -0.53
C ILE A 94 11.75 23.00 0.80
N MET A 95 11.54 21.69 0.79
CA MET A 95 11.83 20.79 1.90
C MET A 95 12.76 19.68 1.44
N GLU A 96 13.81 19.42 2.21
CA GLU A 96 14.65 18.23 2.00
C GLU A 96 14.12 17.07 2.84
N LEU A 97 13.71 16.00 2.17
CA LEU A 97 13.33 14.75 2.82
C LEU A 97 14.40 13.70 2.61
N LYS A 98 14.43 12.72 3.49
CA LYS A 98 15.31 11.56 3.30
C LYS A 98 14.73 10.66 2.21
N ASP A 99 15.51 10.38 1.18
CA ASP A 99 15.18 9.34 0.20
C ASP A 99 15.71 8.00 0.69
N VAL A 100 14.80 7.06 0.89
CA VAL A 100 15.08 5.75 1.45
C VAL A 100 14.51 4.70 0.53
N SER A 101 15.36 3.77 0.10
CA SER A 101 14.91 2.61 -0.65
C SER A 101 13.92 1.79 0.17
N VAL A 102 12.93 1.19 -0.50
CA VAL A 102 11.99 0.26 0.15
C VAL A 102 12.77 -0.82 0.92
N SER A 103 13.84 -1.38 0.35
CA SER A 103 14.66 -2.40 1.02
C SER A 103 15.24 -1.90 2.35
N SER A 104 15.83 -0.70 2.37
CA SER A 104 16.35 -0.09 3.60
C SER A 104 15.25 0.27 4.59
N PHE A 105 14.09 0.72 4.12
CA PHE A 105 12.94 1.01 4.98
C PHE A 105 12.49 -0.24 5.74
N PHE A 106 12.30 -1.36 5.03
CA PHE A 106 11.86 -2.59 5.68
C PHE A 106 12.96 -3.22 6.56
N LYS A 107 14.20 -3.30 6.07
CA LYS A 107 15.28 -4.01 6.77
C LYS A 107 15.88 -3.22 7.93
N ASN A 108 16.08 -1.91 7.75
CA ASN A 108 16.88 -1.10 8.68
C ASN A 108 16.02 -0.22 9.59
N ILE A 109 14.81 0.15 9.15
CA ILE A 109 13.95 1.08 9.90
C ILE A 109 12.85 0.32 10.64
N ILE A 110 11.92 -0.35 9.94
CA ILE A 110 10.78 -0.99 10.62
C ILE A 110 11.20 -2.31 11.31
N LYS A 111 12.15 -3.05 10.71
CA LYS A 111 12.71 -4.31 11.24
C LYS A 111 11.65 -5.38 11.56
N GLN A 112 10.60 -5.44 10.74
CA GLN A 112 9.53 -6.43 10.83
C GLN A 112 9.65 -7.40 9.65
N ASN A 113 9.70 -8.70 9.95
CA ASN A 113 9.77 -9.74 8.92
C ASN A 113 8.38 -10.21 8.45
N ILE A 114 7.32 -9.91 9.20
CA ILE A 114 5.95 -10.23 8.83
C ILE A 114 5.15 -8.93 8.80
N ILE A 115 4.60 -8.65 7.63
CA ILE A 115 3.80 -7.48 7.34
C ILE A 115 2.40 -7.97 7.05
N ASP A 116 1.49 -7.71 7.96
CA ASP A 116 0.12 -8.15 7.82
C ASP A 116 -0.57 -7.42 6.68
N MET A 117 -0.42 -6.09 6.63
CA MET A 117 -1.08 -5.24 5.65
C MET A 117 -0.07 -4.24 5.09
N LEU A 118 0.12 -4.26 3.77
CA LEU A 118 0.97 -3.31 3.07
C LEU A 118 0.13 -2.45 2.12
N TRP A 119 0.10 -1.14 2.33
CA TRP A 119 -0.57 -0.18 1.46
C TRP A 119 0.47 0.61 0.69
N ILE A 120 0.50 0.43 -0.63
CA ILE A 120 1.46 1.08 -1.52
C ILE A 120 0.70 2.13 -2.32
N ASN A 121 0.96 3.38 -1.98
CA ASN A 121 0.51 4.53 -2.76
C ASN A 121 1.72 5.05 -3.54
N ILE A 122 1.47 5.63 -4.70
CA ILE A 122 2.50 6.18 -5.60
C ILE A 122 2.72 7.69 -5.40
N ASP A 123 2.18 8.26 -4.31
CA ASP A 123 2.28 9.70 -4.09
C ASP A 123 3.72 10.09 -3.69
N GLY A 124 4.42 10.77 -4.61
CA GLY A 124 5.73 11.40 -4.35
C GLY A 124 6.90 10.43 -4.17
N GLY A 125 6.75 9.17 -4.58
CA GLY A 125 7.80 8.15 -4.53
C GLY A 125 7.69 7.15 -5.67
N GLU A 126 8.70 6.29 -5.80
CA GLU A 126 8.76 5.25 -6.83
C GLU A 126 8.74 3.85 -6.19
N PHE A 127 7.87 2.98 -6.68
CA PHE A 127 7.78 1.60 -6.21
C PHE A 127 7.76 0.60 -7.37
N GLU A 128 8.85 -0.14 -7.53
CA GLU A 128 8.96 -1.21 -8.52
C GLU A 128 8.29 -2.49 -8.03
N TYR A 129 6.96 -2.56 -8.10
CA TYR A 129 6.21 -3.70 -7.58
C TYR A 129 6.65 -5.07 -8.14
N TRP A 130 7.11 -5.13 -9.40
CA TRP A 130 7.67 -6.36 -9.97
C TRP A 130 8.94 -6.83 -9.23
N SER A 131 9.89 -5.94 -8.96
CA SER A 131 11.17 -6.33 -8.37
C SER A 131 11.03 -6.79 -6.92
N TYR A 132 9.97 -6.34 -6.23
CA TYR A 132 9.65 -6.72 -4.86
C TYR A 132 8.85 -8.02 -4.73
N PHE A 133 7.77 -8.16 -5.51
CA PHE A 133 6.80 -9.26 -5.33
C PHE A 133 7.02 -10.47 -6.23
N SER A 134 7.84 -10.37 -7.28
CA SER A 134 8.14 -11.51 -8.14
C SER A 134 8.80 -12.66 -7.37
N LYS A 135 8.73 -13.88 -7.92
CA LYS A 135 9.47 -15.04 -7.38
C LYS A 135 10.97 -14.70 -7.28
N LYS A 136 11.59 -14.96 -6.12
CA LYS A 136 12.95 -14.53 -5.75
C LYS A 136 13.13 -13.00 -5.73
N GLY A 137 12.05 -12.23 -5.64
CA GLY A 137 12.06 -10.77 -5.54
C GLY A 137 12.65 -10.26 -4.24
N GLN A 138 12.69 -8.93 -4.07
CA GLN A 138 13.34 -8.31 -2.92
C GLN A 138 12.73 -8.74 -1.58
N PHE A 139 11.41 -8.86 -1.46
CA PHE A 139 10.80 -9.29 -0.20
C PHE A 139 11.25 -10.70 0.19
N GLU A 140 11.32 -11.63 -0.78
CA GLU A 140 11.84 -12.98 -0.53
C GLU A 140 13.32 -12.95 -0.12
N ARG A 141 14.16 -12.17 -0.83
CA ARG A 141 15.59 -12.03 -0.50
C ARG A 141 15.84 -11.41 0.86
N LEU A 142 14.96 -10.53 1.31
CA LEU A 142 15.03 -9.87 2.62
C LEU A 142 14.41 -10.71 3.74
N GLY A 143 13.75 -11.84 3.42
CA GLY A 143 13.03 -12.64 4.41
C GLY A 143 11.77 -11.96 4.94
N ILE A 144 11.17 -11.07 4.15
CA ILE A 144 9.94 -10.35 4.49
C ILE A 144 8.75 -11.06 3.88
N ILE A 145 7.77 -11.35 4.73
CA ILE A 145 6.49 -11.94 4.36
C ILE A 145 5.44 -10.82 4.38
N VAL A 146 4.78 -10.60 3.25
CA VAL A 146 3.61 -9.73 3.16
C VAL A 146 2.37 -10.60 3.06
N CYS A 147 1.43 -10.47 3.99
CA CYS A 147 0.21 -11.29 3.97
C CYS A 147 -0.85 -10.75 3.04
N GLN A 148 -1.06 -9.44 3.00
CA GLN A 148 -2.00 -8.81 2.09
C GLN A 148 -1.48 -7.43 1.72
N PHE A 149 -1.70 -7.02 0.48
CA PHE A 149 -1.29 -5.71 0.03
C PHE A 149 -2.31 -5.05 -0.90
N ASN A 150 -2.38 -3.74 -0.78
CA ASN A 150 -3.09 -2.85 -1.70
C ASN A 150 -2.04 -2.08 -2.49
N LEU A 151 -2.25 -1.98 -3.80
CA LEU A 151 -1.33 -1.35 -4.73
C LEU A 151 -2.09 -0.34 -5.59
N GLU A 152 -1.61 0.89 -5.59
CA GLU A 152 -1.95 1.91 -6.57
C GLU A 152 -1.01 1.75 -7.78
N VAL A 153 -1.58 1.71 -8.99
CA VAL A 153 -0.84 1.50 -10.24
C VAL A 153 -1.19 2.63 -11.20
N GLU A 154 -0.14 3.25 -11.76
CA GLU A 154 -0.30 4.24 -12.80
C GLU A 154 -0.85 3.62 -14.08
N ARG A 155 -1.61 4.40 -14.85
CA ARG A 155 -2.17 3.94 -16.13
C ARG A 155 -1.11 3.43 -17.11
N ASN A 156 0.07 4.06 -17.13
CA ASN A 156 1.13 3.75 -18.09
C ASN A 156 1.88 2.45 -17.75
N ASP A 157 1.64 1.92 -16.55
CA ASP A 157 2.33 0.77 -15.97
C ASP A 157 1.60 -0.56 -16.18
N GLY A 158 0.54 -0.56 -17.01
CA GLY A 158 -0.30 -1.74 -17.27
C GLY A 158 0.47 -2.98 -17.73
N ASN A 159 1.53 -2.81 -18.53
CA ASN A 159 2.37 -3.94 -18.97
C ASN A 159 3.14 -4.59 -17.82
N THR A 160 3.77 -3.78 -16.97
CA THR A 160 4.51 -4.26 -15.80
C THR A 160 3.54 -4.87 -14.79
N PHE A 161 2.34 -4.29 -14.62
CA PHE A 161 1.29 -4.83 -13.76
C PHE A 161 0.76 -6.19 -14.24
N SER A 162 0.50 -6.33 -15.54
CA SER A 162 0.10 -7.59 -16.16
C SER A 162 1.15 -8.69 -15.93
N LYS A 163 2.43 -8.37 -16.13
CA LYS A 163 3.53 -9.30 -15.82
C LYS A 163 3.48 -9.74 -14.36
N LEU A 164 3.35 -8.79 -13.42
CA LEU A 164 3.24 -9.09 -11.99
C LEU A 164 2.13 -10.10 -11.72
N ILE A 165 0.91 -9.84 -12.22
CA ILE A 165 -0.22 -10.75 -12.04
C ILE A 165 0.13 -12.16 -12.53
N SER A 166 0.64 -12.30 -13.76
CA SER A 166 1.02 -13.61 -14.31
C SER A 166 2.02 -14.33 -13.41
N ASN A 167 3.05 -13.65 -12.91
CA ASN A 167 4.03 -14.25 -12.00
C ASN A 167 3.45 -14.66 -10.65
N LEU A 168 2.55 -13.86 -10.09
CA LEU A 168 1.89 -14.17 -8.82
C LEU A 168 0.96 -15.40 -8.96
N LEU A 169 0.27 -15.52 -10.09
CA LEU A 169 -0.55 -16.69 -10.41
C LEU A 169 0.29 -17.94 -10.64
N GLU A 170 1.34 -17.86 -11.48
CA GLU A 170 2.26 -18.98 -11.75
C GLU A 170 2.99 -19.48 -10.50
N SER A 171 3.32 -18.56 -9.58
CA SER A 171 3.99 -18.91 -8.32
C SER A 171 3.03 -19.39 -7.22
N GLU A 172 1.72 -19.27 -7.45
CA GLU A 172 0.63 -19.53 -6.51
C GLU A 172 0.84 -18.81 -5.16
N THR A 173 1.52 -17.66 -5.17
CA THR A 173 1.92 -16.99 -3.93
C THR A 173 0.80 -16.08 -3.43
N TYR A 174 0.19 -15.32 -4.34
CA TYR A 174 -0.91 -14.41 -4.04
C TYR A 174 -2.08 -14.65 -4.97
N ILE A 175 -3.28 -14.51 -4.43
CA ILE A 175 -4.50 -14.40 -5.23
C ILE A 175 -4.86 -12.93 -5.39
N PHE A 176 -5.14 -12.53 -6.63
CA PHE A 176 -5.68 -11.22 -6.96
C PHE A 176 -7.20 -11.25 -6.76
N LEU A 177 -7.69 -10.47 -5.79
CA LEU A 177 -9.09 -10.56 -5.34
C LEU A 177 -9.97 -9.43 -5.86
N ARG A 178 -9.39 -8.24 -6.07
CA ARG A 178 -10.16 -7.06 -6.48
C ARG A 178 -9.28 -6.06 -7.21
N SER A 179 -9.90 -5.37 -8.16
CA SER A 179 -9.41 -4.08 -8.63
C SER A 179 -10.51 -3.09 -8.91
N GLU A 180 -10.16 -1.82 -8.90
CA GLU A 180 -11.03 -0.70 -9.24
C GLU A 180 -10.23 0.37 -9.96
N ILE A 181 -10.78 0.89 -11.07
CA ILE A 181 -10.20 2.04 -11.77
C ILE A 181 -10.93 3.27 -11.30
N LYS A 182 -10.19 4.26 -10.80
CA LYS A 182 -10.74 5.59 -10.55
C LYS A 182 -10.45 6.49 -11.73
N GLU A 183 -11.44 7.28 -12.11
CA GLU A 183 -11.29 8.31 -13.13
C GLU A 183 -11.01 9.64 -12.41
N ASN A 184 -9.85 10.23 -12.69
CA ASN A 184 -9.30 11.49 -12.13
C ASN A 184 -8.59 11.39 -10.74
N PRO A 185 -7.26 11.20 -10.71
CA PRO A 185 -6.41 10.75 -11.81
C PRO A 185 -6.74 9.30 -12.19
N LYS A 186 -6.47 8.93 -13.44
CA LYS A 186 -6.74 7.56 -13.90
C LYS A 186 -5.74 6.58 -13.29
N GLN A 187 -6.17 5.90 -12.24
CA GLN A 187 -5.33 4.97 -11.47
C GLN A 187 -6.08 3.68 -11.21
N LEU A 188 -5.34 2.58 -11.19
CA LEU A 188 -5.83 1.27 -10.82
C LEU A 188 -5.46 0.98 -9.37
N TYR A 189 -6.45 0.62 -8.57
CA TYR A 189 -6.26 0.12 -7.22
C TYR A 189 -6.45 -1.40 -7.25
N ALA A 190 -5.49 -2.14 -6.71
CA ALA A 190 -5.44 -3.59 -6.75
C ALA A 190 -5.21 -4.18 -5.36
N TYR A 191 -5.86 -5.31 -5.06
CA TYR A 191 -5.75 -6.00 -3.78
C TYR A 191 -5.39 -7.48 -3.94
N PHE A 192 -4.43 -7.90 -3.13
CA PHE A 192 -3.84 -9.24 -3.17
C PHE A 192 -3.75 -9.85 -1.77
N LEU A 193 -3.94 -11.16 -1.69
CA LEU A 193 -3.82 -11.95 -0.47
C LEU A 193 -2.85 -13.12 -0.67
N ASN A 194 -1.91 -13.29 0.25
CA ASN A 194 -0.94 -14.37 0.25
C ASN A 194 -1.64 -15.68 0.64
N ILE A 195 -1.66 -16.64 -0.29
CA ILE A 195 -2.32 -17.94 -0.14
C ILE A 195 -1.33 -19.09 0.03
N LYS A 196 -0.04 -18.77 0.15
CA LYS A 196 1.04 -19.76 0.19
C LYS A 196 1.75 -19.82 1.52
N HIS A 197 2.00 -18.67 2.15
CA HIS A 197 2.76 -18.63 3.39
C HIS A 197 1.89 -19.14 4.57
N PRO A 198 2.34 -20.15 5.33
CA PRO A 198 1.54 -20.79 6.38
C PRO A 198 1.00 -19.80 7.42
N TYR A 199 1.78 -18.79 7.78
CA TYR A 199 1.34 -17.74 8.70
C TYR A 199 0.11 -17.00 8.19
N CYS A 200 0.12 -16.59 6.91
CA CYS A 200 -0.95 -15.80 6.32
C CYS A 200 -2.22 -16.65 6.13
N ILE A 201 -2.06 -17.90 5.70
CA ILE A 201 -3.17 -18.86 5.59
C ILE A 201 -3.84 -19.05 6.95
N ARG A 202 -3.08 -19.36 8.00
CA ARG A 202 -3.61 -19.56 9.36
C ARG A 202 -4.26 -18.29 9.91
N LYS A 203 -3.75 -17.11 9.58
CA LYS A 203 -4.27 -15.87 10.16
C LYS A 203 -5.54 -15.36 9.49
N TYR A 204 -5.66 -15.55 8.17
CA TYR A 204 -6.71 -14.92 7.36
C TYR A 204 -7.68 -15.91 6.71
N LEU A 205 -7.30 -17.16 6.50
CA LEU A 205 -8.07 -18.13 5.71
C LEU A 205 -8.54 -19.35 6.48
N ARG A 206 -7.84 -19.77 7.54
CA ARG A 206 -8.14 -20.98 8.33
C ARG A 206 -8.24 -20.70 9.82
#